data_AF-A0A1G5JCK6-F1
#
_entry.id   AF-A0A1G5JCK6-F1
#
_cell.length_a   1.000
_cell.length_b   1.000
_cell.length_c   1.000
_cell.angle_alpha   90.00
_cell.angle_beta   90.00
_cell.angle_gamma   90.00
#
_symmetry.space_group_name_H-M   'P 1'
#
loop_
_entity.id
_entity.type
_entity.pdbx_description
1 polymer ?
#
loop_
_entity_poly.entity_id
_entity_poly.type
_entity_poly.pdbx_seq_one_letter_code
_entity_poly.pdbx_strand_id
1 'polypeptide(L)'
;MDTVDLETTQEACDLILTDGVYDFHVLASDGTADPGAETIRYSTVREAEELIETSISCTGDTHDLQSFVAKHHHGSAWTSSDIMLRKKAAELVVTRDIAVELRAVTDTAHGMSANHTPTEAIAKNFSMGSLLPDFGSSTITYKIVEDQPDDYIPGVMLKVTLTDDRYKELISANDGRVVIENVKGRTSGFELDGPGLFGATLDNTFAYVAMGNTPTGSEEESPGKATRVHHRRSIKNRQSMRYIAQINEHKVSEGETLSSIAKDNNTTFRDLAFFNWGTHDREKVLARMTHDVGCKTKSPDGRDLRFTGDESPGIVFVPTPLAISDLPTNTEHTIRVKKTGFDLTYLYKIDLDDPEVKNDTVTLTSDDDTWKYTLPMSDLQEAEENWVRLVFPCPPKKKKYTLTHNSGDTKDAVVIFDSLPEDQLRYDVTKALEPGAFT
;
A
#
# COMPACT_ATOMS: atom_id res chain seq x y z
N MET A 1 -42.23 0.51 -61.47
CA MET A 1 -42.18 -0.56 -60.45
C MET A 1 -41.72 0.14 -59.20
N ASP A 2 -42.71 0.58 -58.43
CA ASP A 2 -42.51 1.36 -57.23
C ASP A 2 -41.97 0.46 -56.14
N THR A 3 -40.87 0.88 -55.52
CA THR A 3 -40.34 0.30 -54.29
C THR A 3 -41.25 0.72 -53.14
N VAL A 4 -41.91 -0.26 -52.53
CA VAL A 4 -42.65 -0.07 -51.28
C VAL A 4 -41.63 0.10 -50.17
N ASP A 5 -41.53 1.30 -49.62
CA ASP A 5 -40.88 1.54 -48.33
C ASP A 5 -41.70 0.78 -47.25
N LEU A 6 -41.05 -0.19 -46.61
CA LEU A 6 -41.57 -0.82 -45.40
C LEU A 6 -41.24 0.12 -44.23
N GLU A 7 -42.22 0.92 -43.81
CA GLU A 7 -42.15 1.61 -42.52
C GLU A 7 -42.05 0.57 -41.40
N THR A 8 -41.05 0.71 -40.54
CA THR A 8 -40.90 -0.07 -39.32
C THR A 8 -41.87 0.49 -38.28
N THR A 9 -43.02 -0.15 -38.11
CA THR A 9 -43.92 0.14 -37.00
C THR A 9 -43.33 -0.44 -35.71
N GLN A 10 -42.66 0.41 -34.91
CA GLN A 10 -42.23 0.08 -33.55
C GLN A 10 -43.44 0.18 -32.62
N GLU A 11 -43.99 -0.96 -32.22
CA GLU A 11 -44.99 -1.05 -31.16
C GLU A 11 -44.31 -0.94 -29.80
N ALA A 12 -44.80 -0.07 -28.93
CA ALA A 12 -44.34 0.08 -27.55
C ALA A 12 -45.26 -0.73 -26.62
N CYS A 13 -44.76 -1.24 -25.50
CA CYS A 13 -45.57 -2.03 -24.57
C CYS A 13 -45.43 -1.54 -23.13
N ASP A 14 -46.48 -1.71 -22.31
CA ASP A 14 -46.49 -1.37 -20.89
C ASP A 14 -47.01 -2.53 -20.03
N LEU A 15 -46.51 -2.65 -18.79
CA LEU A 15 -46.94 -3.67 -17.83
C LEU A 15 -47.54 -2.98 -16.60
N ILE A 16 -48.86 -3.08 -16.47
CA ILE A 16 -49.63 -2.36 -15.44
C ILE A 16 -50.17 -3.37 -14.43
N LEU A 17 -49.89 -3.17 -13.13
CA LEU A 17 -50.51 -3.97 -12.07
C LEU A 17 -51.85 -3.34 -11.67
N THR A 18 -52.95 -4.00 -12.00
CA THR A 18 -54.31 -3.57 -11.65
C THR A 18 -54.99 -4.66 -10.83
N ASP A 19 -55.45 -4.33 -9.61
CA ASP A 19 -56.17 -5.25 -8.71
C ASP A 19 -55.46 -6.60 -8.43
N GLY A 20 -54.13 -6.60 -8.42
CA GLY A 20 -53.33 -7.80 -8.14
C GLY A 20 -53.08 -8.72 -9.34
N VAL A 21 -53.43 -8.26 -10.55
CA VAL A 21 -53.20 -8.94 -11.83
C VAL A 21 -52.32 -8.05 -12.71
N TYR A 22 -51.34 -8.64 -13.39
CA TYR A 22 -50.45 -7.91 -14.30
C TYR A 22 -51.07 -7.91 -15.70
N ASP A 23 -51.42 -6.73 -16.20
CA ASP A 23 -52.00 -6.54 -17.54
C ASP A 23 -50.91 -5.96 -18.46
N PHE A 24 -50.68 -6.61 -19.60
CA PHE A 24 -49.76 -6.15 -20.64
C PHE A 24 -50.51 -5.45 -21.75
N HIS A 25 -50.10 -4.22 -22.06
CA HIS A 25 -50.74 -3.37 -23.06
C HIS A 25 -49.78 -3.05 -24.18
N VAL A 26 -50.25 -3.13 -25.43
CA VAL A 26 -49.59 -2.50 -26.57
C VAL A 26 -50.05 -1.04 -26.62
N LEU A 27 -49.09 -0.13 -26.63
CA LEU A 27 -49.31 1.30 -26.68
C LEU A 27 -49.30 1.78 -28.13
N ALA A 28 -50.20 2.70 -28.44
CA ALA A 28 -50.14 3.49 -29.65
C ALA A 28 -48.92 4.41 -29.64
N SER A 29 -48.58 4.99 -30.79
CA SER A 29 -47.42 5.88 -30.95
C SER A 29 -47.46 7.15 -30.07
N ASP A 30 -48.62 7.50 -29.53
CA ASP A 30 -48.81 8.61 -28.59
C ASP A 30 -48.70 8.21 -27.11
N GLY A 31 -48.37 6.95 -26.82
CA GLY A 31 -48.20 6.42 -25.46
C GLY A 31 -49.50 6.05 -24.76
N THR A 32 -50.65 6.17 -25.42
CA THR A 32 -51.92 5.68 -24.87
C THR A 32 -52.11 4.19 -25.16
N ALA A 33 -52.80 3.48 -24.27
CA ALA A 33 -53.14 2.08 -24.51
C ALA A 33 -54.02 1.99 -25.75
N ASP A 34 -53.60 1.20 -26.75
CA ASP A 34 -54.38 1.02 -27.97
C ASP A 34 -55.70 0.33 -27.60
N PRO A 35 -56.87 1.00 -27.79
CA PRO A 35 -58.16 0.43 -27.41
C PRO A 35 -58.55 -0.80 -28.26
N GLY A 36 -57.83 -1.08 -29.35
CA GLY A 36 -57.97 -2.28 -30.17
C GLY A 36 -56.99 -3.41 -29.85
N ALA A 37 -55.98 -3.19 -28.98
CA ALA A 37 -54.95 -4.17 -28.69
C ALA A 37 -55.41 -5.22 -27.65
N GLU A 38 -54.99 -6.46 -27.87
CA GLU A 38 -55.28 -7.59 -26.98
C GLU A 38 -54.53 -7.41 -25.65
N THR A 39 -55.27 -7.34 -24.53
CA THR A 39 -54.68 -7.27 -23.19
C THR A 39 -54.38 -8.68 -22.70
N ILE A 40 -53.10 -8.98 -22.46
CA ILE A 40 -52.68 -10.27 -21.92
C ILE A 40 -52.59 -10.14 -20.39
N ARG A 41 -53.34 -10.99 -19.69
CA ARG A 41 -53.37 -11.02 -18.22
C ARG A 41 -52.48 -12.12 -17.67
N TYR A 42 -51.59 -11.77 -16.75
CA TYR A 42 -50.75 -12.73 -16.04
C TYR A 42 -51.20 -12.89 -14.60
N SER A 43 -51.26 -14.15 -14.17
CA SER A 43 -51.80 -14.54 -12.88
C SER A 43 -50.74 -14.56 -11.77
N THR A 44 -49.45 -14.54 -12.13
CA THR A 44 -48.34 -14.56 -11.16
C THR A 44 -47.16 -13.68 -11.58
N VAL A 45 -46.39 -13.22 -10.59
CA VAL A 45 -45.14 -12.44 -10.78
C VAL A 45 -44.13 -13.21 -11.63
N ARG A 46 -44.06 -14.53 -11.46
CA ARG A 46 -43.10 -15.38 -12.17
C ARG A 46 -43.37 -15.41 -13.67
N GLU A 47 -44.63 -15.38 -14.08
CA GLU A 47 -45.02 -15.32 -15.50
C GLU A 47 -44.61 -13.99 -16.14
N ALA A 48 -44.73 -12.88 -15.40
CA ALA A 48 -44.27 -11.58 -15.86
C ALA A 48 -42.74 -11.48 -15.92
N GLU A 49 -42.03 -12.03 -14.93
CA GLU A 49 -40.56 -12.10 -14.90
C GLU A 49 -40.01 -12.95 -16.06
N GLU A 50 -40.62 -14.10 -16.36
CA GLU A 50 -40.20 -15.00 -17.43
C GLU A 50 -40.39 -14.36 -18.82
N LEU A 51 -41.42 -13.54 -19.01
CA LEU A 51 -41.62 -12.77 -20.23
C LEU A 51 -40.57 -11.67 -20.40
N ILE A 52 -40.24 -10.94 -19.33
CA ILE A 52 -39.19 -9.89 -19.33
C ILE A 52 -37.83 -10.52 -19.63
N GLU A 53 -37.51 -11.65 -19.00
CA GLU A 53 -36.26 -12.37 -19.28
C GLU A 53 -36.22 -12.90 -20.72
N THR A 54 -37.35 -13.40 -21.25
CA THR A 54 -37.43 -13.91 -22.63
C THR A 54 -37.30 -12.78 -23.65
N SER A 55 -37.97 -11.64 -23.44
CA SER A 55 -37.90 -10.48 -24.34
C SER A 55 -36.53 -9.78 -24.32
N ILE A 56 -35.84 -9.80 -23.17
CA ILE A 56 -34.44 -9.33 -23.05
C ILE A 56 -33.47 -10.33 -23.71
N SER A 57 -33.75 -11.64 -23.70
CA SER A 57 -32.89 -12.64 -24.34
C SER A 57 -32.89 -12.57 -25.88
N CYS A 58 -33.93 -11.97 -26.47
CA CYS A 58 -34.09 -11.86 -27.91
C CYS A 58 -33.35 -10.67 -28.54
N THR A 59 -32.89 -9.67 -27.78
CA THR A 59 -32.37 -8.41 -28.35
C THR A 59 -30.87 -8.37 -28.58
N GLY A 60 -30.07 -9.28 -28.00
CA GLY A 60 -28.68 -9.61 -28.42
C GLY A 60 -27.61 -8.51 -28.38
N ASP A 61 -27.98 -7.23 -28.43
CA ASP A 61 -27.10 -6.07 -28.53
C ASP A 61 -27.39 -5.09 -27.39
N THR A 62 -26.35 -4.78 -26.62
CA THR A 62 -26.36 -3.86 -25.48
C THR A 62 -26.72 -2.42 -25.86
N HIS A 63 -26.67 -2.08 -27.16
CA HIS A 63 -27.06 -0.77 -27.66
C HIS A 63 -28.59 -0.55 -27.66
N ASP A 64 -29.39 -1.60 -27.77
CA ASP A 64 -30.86 -1.47 -27.79
C ASP A 64 -31.46 -1.30 -26.38
N LEU A 65 -30.74 -1.69 -25.34
CA LEU A 65 -31.13 -1.48 -23.94
C LEU A 65 -31.12 0.00 -23.54
N GLN A 66 -30.22 0.81 -24.13
CA GLN A 66 -30.23 2.26 -23.92
C GLN A 66 -31.48 2.89 -24.54
N SER A 67 -31.93 2.40 -25.70
CA SER A 67 -33.16 2.84 -26.37
C SER A 67 -34.43 2.38 -25.62
N PHE A 68 -34.40 1.18 -25.04
CA PHE A 68 -35.49 0.62 -24.23
C PHE A 68 -35.74 1.42 -22.95
N VAL A 69 -34.68 1.87 -22.28
CA VAL A 69 -34.80 2.70 -21.07
C VAL A 69 -35.10 4.17 -21.40
N ALA A 70 -34.69 4.67 -22.57
CA ALA A 70 -34.83 6.09 -22.94
C ALA A 70 -36.24 6.53 -23.38
N LYS A 71 -37.18 5.62 -23.66
CA LYS A 71 -38.51 5.98 -24.23
C LYS A 71 -39.72 5.77 -23.31
N HIS A 72 -39.55 5.22 -22.11
CA HIS A 72 -40.67 5.11 -21.15
C HIS A 72 -40.95 6.46 -20.47
N HIS A 73 -41.91 7.21 -21.01
CA HIS A 73 -42.46 8.42 -20.42
C HIS A 73 -43.99 8.32 -20.27
N HIS A 74 -44.43 7.95 -19.07
CA HIS A 74 -45.42 8.72 -18.32
C HIS A 74 -44.98 8.68 -16.85
N GLY A 75 -45.15 9.80 -16.14
CA GLY A 75 -44.61 10.05 -14.80
C GLY A 75 -45.18 9.20 -13.67
N SER A 76 -45.00 7.88 -13.73
CA SER A 76 -45.22 6.91 -12.65
C SER A 76 -43.94 6.10 -12.44
N ALA A 77 -42.83 6.79 -12.16
CA ALA A 77 -41.58 6.13 -11.81
C ALA A 77 -41.73 5.35 -10.50
N TRP A 78 -41.82 4.02 -10.61
CA TRP A 78 -41.49 3.03 -9.58
C TRP A 78 -42.16 3.20 -8.21
N THR A 79 -43.46 3.45 -8.16
CA THR A 79 -44.24 3.24 -6.93
C THR A 79 -44.77 1.81 -6.86
N SER A 80 -43.92 0.81 -7.07
CA SER A 80 -44.31 -0.54 -6.64
C SER A 80 -44.33 -0.53 -5.12
N SER A 81 -45.49 -0.69 -4.48
CA SER A 81 -45.55 -0.91 -3.02
C SER A 81 -44.78 -2.17 -2.58
N ASP A 82 -44.41 -3.02 -3.54
CA ASP A 82 -43.60 -4.21 -3.33
C ASP A 82 -42.12 -3.87 -3.18
N ILE A 83 -41.61 -4.09 -1.97
CA ILE A 83 -40.21 -3.86 -1.59
C ILE A 83 -39.24 -4.83 -2.26
N MET A 84 -39.70 -6.02 -2.68
CA MET A 84 -38.84 -7.04 -3.30
C MET A 84 -38.49 -6.66 -4.74
N LEU A 85 -39.46 -6.12 -5.48
CA LEU A 85 -39.25 -5.61 -6.83
C LEU A 85 -38.28 -4.41 -6.85
N ARG A 86 -38.43 -3.49 -5.89
CA ARG A 86 -37.48 -2.37 -5.74
C ARG A 86 -36.06 -2.83 -5.40
N LYS A 87 -35.92 -3.88 -4.58
CA LYS A 87 -34.61 -4.46 -4.25
C LYS A 87 -33.94 -5.11 -5.47
N LYS A 88 -34.68 -5.91 -6.23
CA LYS A 88 -34.13 -6.64 -7.39
C LYS A 88 -33.74 -5.68 -8.53
N ALA A 89 -34.51 -4.60 -8.72
CA ALA A 89 -34.15 -3.54 -9.66
C ALA A 89 -32.87 -2.79 -9.24
N ALA A 90 -32.73 -2.43 -7.95
CA ALA A 90 -31.51 -1.79 -7.45
C ALA A 90 -30.27 -2.70 -7.56
N GLU A 91 -30.43 -4.00 -7.30
CA GLU A 91 -29.40 -5.01 -7.48
C GLU A 91 -28.92 -5.11 -8.94
N LEU A 92 -29.86 -5.10 -9.90
CA LEU A 92 -29.53 -5.13 -11.33
C LEU A 92 -28.79 -3.88 -11.79
N VAL A 93 -29.16 -2.69 -11.30
CA VAL A 93 -28.47 -1.43 -11.63
C VAL A 93 -27.02 -1.46 -11.17
N VAL A 94 -26.76 -1.95 -9.96
CA VAL A 94 -25.40 -2.04 -9.40
C VAL A 94 -24.59 -3.16 -10.07
N THR A 95 -25.16 -4.35 -10.24
CA THR A 95 -24.44 -5.50 -10.78
C THR A 95 -24.12 -5.37 -12.27
N ARG A 96 -24.89 -4.58 -13.02
CA ARG A 96 -24.70 -4.39 -14.47
C ARG A 96 -24.25 -2.99 -14.88
N ASP A 97 -23.86 -2.15 -13.93
CA ASP A 97 -23.33 -0.79 -14.14
C ASP A 97 -24.25 0.08 -15.05
N ILE A 98 -25.56 0.06 -14.76
CA ILE A 98 -26.56 0.76 -15.56
C ILE A 98 -26.57 2.24 -15.17
N ALA A 99 -26.24 3.13 -16.11
CA ALA A 99 -26.32 4.57 -15.91
C ALA A 99 -27.79 5.02 -15.79
N VAL A 100 -28.11 5.76 -14.72
CA VAL A 100 -29.45 6.31 -14.46
C VAL A 100 -29.40 7.83 -14.62
N GLU A 101 -30.07 8.37 -15.64
CA GLU A 101 -30.23 9.82 -15.80
C GLU A 101 -31.53 10.33 -15.16
N LEU A 102 -31.42 11.39 -14.37
CA LEU A 102 -32.57 12.08 -13.80
C LEU A 102 -33.05 13.17 -14.77
N ARG A 103 -34.22 13.00 -15.39
CA ARG A 103 -34.92 14.09 -16.09
C ARG A 103 -35.90 14.81 -15.16
N ALA A 104 -35.74 16.12 -15.03
CA ALA A 104 -36.75 16.98 -14.43
C ALA A 104 -37.96 17.07 -15.37
N VAL A 105 -39.15 16.74 -14.87
CA VAL A 105 -40.41 16.92 -15.60
C VAL A 105 -40.91 18.33 -15.31
N THR A 106 -41.01 19.16 -16.34
CA THR A 106 -41.79 20.40 -16.30
C THR A 106 -43.14 20.16 -16.95
N ASP A 107 -44.19 20.61 -16.25
CA ASP A 107 -45.59 20.73 -16.65
C ASP A 107 -46.47 19.47 -16.72
N THR A 108 -47.32 19.32 -15.71
CA THR A 108 -48.61 18.64 -15.85
C THR A 108 -49.71 19.68 -16.08
N ALA A 109 -50.56 19.43 -17.07
CA ALA A 109 -51.63 20.31 -17.54
C ALA A 109 -52.80 20.52 -16.55
N HIS A 110 -52.64 20.17 -15.27
CA HIS A 110 -53.67 20.34 -14.24
C HIS A 110 -53.07 21.14 -13.10
N GLY A 111 -53.40 22.43 -13.06
CA GLY A 111 -52.76 23.45 -12.22
C GLY A 111 -52.94 23.25 -10.72
N MET A 112 -52.24 22.27 -10.15
CA MET A 112 -51.91 22.24 -8.73
C MET A 112 -50.42 22.55 -8.59
N SER A 113 -50.11 23.80 -8.26
CA SER A 113 -48.76 24.18 -7.81
C SER A 113 -48.51 23.55 -6.43
N ALA A 114 -47.91 22.37 -6.41
CA ALA A 114 -47.20 21.94 -5.21
C ALA A 114 -45.97 22.85 -5.06
N ASN A 115 -45.96 23.70 -4.02
CA ASN A 115 -44.89 24.67 -3.72
C ASN A 115 -43.56 24.03 -3.27
N HIS A 116 -43.29 22.80 -3.69
CA HIS A 116 -42.00 22.16 -3.50
C HIS A 116 -41.42 21.91 -4.88
N THR A 117 -40.33 22.61 -5.19
CA THR A 117 -39.43 22.28 -6.29
C THR A 117 -39.18 20.76 -6.24
N PRO A 118 -39.58 19.97 -7.27
CA PRO A 118 -39.49 18.50 -7.23
C PRO A 118 -38.09 17.99 -6.90
N THR A 119 -37.06 18.77 -7.26
CA THR A 119 -35.66 18.54 -6.93
C THR A 119 -35.40 18.48 -5.43
N GLU A 120 -36.06 19.31 -4.60
CA GLU A 120 -35.82 19.34 -3.15
C GLU A 120 -36.57 18.23 -2.41
N ALA A 121 -37.79 17.88 -2.82
CA ALA A 121 -38.55 16.80 -2.17
C ALA A 121 -38.02 15.40 -2.54
N ILE A 122 -37.56 15.21 -3.77
CA ILE A 122 -36.98 13.94 -4.23
C ILE A 122 -35.54 13.80 -3.75
N ALA A 123 -34.72 14.86 -3.79
CA ALA A 123 -33.41 14.83 -3.14
C ALA A 123 -33.53 14.59 -1.65
N LYS A 124 -34.56 15.13 -0.97
CA LYS A 124 -34.81 14.88 0.45
C LYS A 124 -35.38 13.49 0.74
N ASN A 125 -36.12 12.87 -0.18
CA ASN A 125 -36.61 11.49 -0.04
C ASN A 125 -35.54 10.44 -0.40
N PHE A 126 -34.63 10.75 -1.33
CA PHE A 126 -33.41 9.96 -1.55
C PHE A 126 -32.31 10.26 -0.51
N SER A 127 -32.31 11.45 0.11
CA SER A 127 -31.45 11.80 1.25
C SER A 127 -32.10 11.54 2.61
N MET A 128 -33.31 10.98 2.67
CA MET A 128 -33.87 10.45 3.91
C MET A 128 -33.17 9.12 4.19
N GLY A 129 -32.01 9.23 4.82
CA GLY A 129 -31.43 8.26 5.74
C GLY A 129 -31.50 6.78 5.34
N SER A 130 -30.41 6.28 4.76
CA SER A 130 -29.65 5.14 5.32
C SER A 130 -30.41 3.88 5.77
N LEU A 131 -31.49 3.49 5.09
CA LEU A 131 -32.19 2.21 5.35
C LEU A 131 -32.13 1.24 4.17
N LEU A 132 -31.37 1.56 3.12
CA LEU A 132 -30.80 0.50 2.29
C LEU A 132 -29.75 -0.20 3.17
N PRO A 133 -29.89 -1.51 3.45
CA PRO A 133 -28.83 -2.26 4.08
C PRO A 133 -27.55 -2.05 3.28
N ASP A 134 -26.46 -1.78 3.99
CA ASP A 134 -25.12 -1.66 3.45
C ASP A 134 -24.74 -3.01 2.80
N PHE A 135 -25.11 -3.19 1.54
CA PHE A 135 -25.16 -4.52 0.90
C PHE A 135 -23.85 -4.96 0.24
N GLY A 136 -22.74 -4.32 0.59
CA GLY A 136 -21.42 -4.86 0.28
C GLY A 136 -20.52 -4.67 1.47
N SER A 137 -20.46 -5.65 2.37
CA SER A 137 -19.32 -5.77 3.29
C SER A 137 -18.07 -5.88 2.43
N SER A 138 -17.40 -4.76 2.20
CA SER A 138 -16.21 -4.75 1.37
C SER A 138 -15.02 -5.17 2.22
N THR A 139 -14.08 -5.86 1.60
CA THR A 139 -12.82 -6.26 2.25
C THR A 139 -11.72 -5.33 1.77
N ILE A 140 -10.70 -5.09 2.59
CA ILE A 140 -9.45 -4.49 2.12
C ILE A 140 -8.30 -5.33 2.64
N THR A 141 -7.39 -5.68 1.75
CA THR A 141 -6.24 -6.52 2.07
C THR A 141 -4.98 -5.72 1.82
N TYR A 142 -4.11 -5.65 2.82
CA TYR A 142 -2.75 -5.14 2.68
C TYR A 142 -1.79 -6.31 2.68
N LYS A 143 -0.82 -6.31 1.77
CA LYS A 143 0.26 -7.28 1.68
C LYS A 143 1.57 -6.53 1.85
N ILE A 144 2.34 -6.85 2.90
CA ILE A 144 3.59 -6.14 3.21
C ILE A 144 4.76 -7.02 2.78
N VAL A 145 5.59 -6.50 1.88
CA VAL A 145 6.74 -7.19 1.31
C VAL A 145 8.00 -6.34 1.39
N GLU A 146 9.15 -7.00 1.56
CA GLU A 146 10.45 -6.37 1.40
C GLU A 146 10.66 -6.05 -0.09
N ASP A 147 11.05 -4.82 -0.42
CA ASP A 147 11.12 -4.37 -1.82
C ASP A 147 12.04 -5.29 -2.65
N GLN A 148 13.15 -5.72 -2.05
CA GLN A 148 14.01 -6.79 -2.55
C GLN A 148 14.50 -7.65 -1.36
N PRO A 149 14.28 -8.97 -1.34
CA PRO A 149 13.95 -9.83 -2.49
C PRO A 149 12.45 -10.18 -2.68
N ASP A 150 11.50 -9.28 -2.38
CA ASP A 150 10.04 -9.54 -2.44
C ASP A 150 9.50 -10.52 -1.39
N ASP A 151 10.18 -10.59 -0.24
CA ASP A 151 9.79 -11.47 0.87
C ASP A 151 8.69 -10.86 1.75
N TYR A 152 7.76 -11.71 2.19
CA TYR A 152 6.68 -11.30 3.09
C TYR A 152 7.20 -10.90 4.48
N ILE A 153 6.67 -9.80 5.01
CA ILE A 153 7.09 -9.29 6.32
C ILE A 153 5.96 -9.47 7.35
N PRO A 154 6.06 -10.49 8.22
CA PRO A 154 5.09 -10.69 9.29
C PRO A 154 5.34 -9.77 10.49
N GLY A 155 4.35 -9.64 11.36
CA GLY A 155 4.45 -8.94 12.64
C GLY A 155 4.46 -7.41 12.54
N VAL A 156 4.07 -6.85 11.40
CA VAL A 156 4.02 -5.40 11.16
C VAL A 156 2.70 -4.85 11.64
N MET A 157 2.75 -3.88 12.54
CA MET A 157 1.58 -3.17 13.03
C MET A 157 1.14 -2.11 12.02
N LEU A 158 -0.11 -2.19 11.59
CA LEU A 158 -0.78 -1.19 10.76
C LEU A 158 -1.92 -0.55 11.55
N LYS A 159 -1.95 0.78 11.57
CA LYS A 159 -3.10 1.57 12.01
C LYS A 159 -3.82 2.07 10.76
N VAL A 160 -5.05 1.62 10.56
CA VAL A 160 -5.84 1.94 9.36
C VAL A 160 -7.03 2.77 9.77
N THR A 161 -7.17 3.96 9.19
CA THR A 161 -8.28 4.88 9.41
C THR A 161 -9.37 4.60 8.38
N LEU A 162 -10.59 4.39 8.86
CA LEU A 162 -11.78 4.13 8.06
C LEU A 162 -12.48 5.47 7.75
N THR A 163 -13.39 5.46 6.77
CA THR A 163 -14.15 6.65 6.33
C THR A 163 -15.03 7.28 7.39
N ASP A 164 -15.28 6.60 8.51
CA ASP A 164 -16.04 7.11 9.65
C ASP A 164 -15.14 7.60 10.79
N ASP A 165 -13.88 7.95 10.48
CA ASP A 165 -12.83 8.40 11.39
C ASP A 165 -12.47 7.40 12.51
N ARG A 166 -13.00 6.17 12.47
CA ARG A 166 -12.56 5.10 13.34
C ARG A 166 -11.28 4.51 12.79
N TYR A 167 -10.39 4.09 13.68
CA TYR A 167 -9.19 3.36 13.30
C TYR A 167 -9.23 1.91 13.78
N LYS A 168 -8.50 1.04 13.08
CA LYS A 168 -8.20 -0.33 13.50
C LYS A 168 -6.69 -0.52 13.56
N GLU A 169 -6.21 -1.13 14.64
CA GLU A 169 -4.83 -1.59 14.77
C GLU A 169 -4.79 -3.09 14.47
N LEU A 170 -3.94 -3.47 13.51
CA LEU A 170 -3.84 -4.82 12.99
C LEU A 170 -2.37 -5.20 12.86
N ILE A 171 -2.07 -6.49 12.92
CA ILE A 171 -0.71 -7.01 12.79
C ILE A 171 -0.66 -7.96 11.60
N SER A 172 0.33 -7.81 10.73
CA SER A 172 0.49 -8.69 9.58
C SER A 172 0.76 -10.13 9.99
N ALA A 173 0.06 -11.06 9.35
CA ALA A 173 0.21 -12.49 9.55
C ALA A 173 1.54 -13.03 8.97
N ASN A 174 1.76 -14.33 9.08
CA ASN A 174 3.00 -14.99 8.61
C ASN A 174 3.26 -14.85 7.11
N ASP A 175 2.21 -14.59 6.32
CA ASP A 175 2.24 -14.30 4.90
C ASP A 175 2.27 -12.80 4.60
N GLY A 176 2.60 -11.96 5.59
CA GLY A 176 2.68 -10.51 5.45
C GLY A 176 1.33 -9.82 5.20
N ARG A 177 0.20 -10.54 5.28
CA ARG A 177 -1.12 -9.98 4.99
C ARG A 177 -1.82 -9.43 6.22
N VAL A 178 -2.60 -8.38 5.99
CA VAL A 178 -3.59 -7.80 6.91
C VAL A 178 -4.90 -7.70 6.16
N VAL A 179 -5.95 -8.33 6.69
CA VAL A 179 -7.30 -8.32 6.08
C VAL A 179 -8.25 -7.57 6.99
N ILE A 180 -8.97 -6.59 6.44
CA ILE A 180 -10.04 -5.88 7.13
C ILE A 180 -11.35 -6.22 6.44
N GLU A 181 -12.22 -6.90 7.17
CA GLU A 181 -13.57 -7.23 6.71
C GLU A 181 -14.58 -6.15 7.12
N ASN A 182 -15.71 -6.12 6.41
CA ASN A 182 -16.86 -5.25 6.68
C ASN A 182 -16.49 -3.76 6.68
N VAL A 183 -15.67 -3.34 5.71
CA VAL A 183 -15.36 -1.93 5.47
C VAL A 183 -16.50 -1.32 4.66
N LYS A 184 -16.99 -0.16 5.12
CA LYS A 184 -18.01 0.63 4.45
C LYS A 184 -17.34 1.69 3.58
N GLY A 185 -17.63 1.72 2.30
CA GLY A 185 -17.03 2.69 1.37
C GLY A 185 -15.51 2.50 1.21
N ARG A 186 -14.80 3.57 0.84
CA ARG A 186 -13.32 3.58 0.72
C ARG A 186 -12.66 3.59 2.11
N THR A 187 -11.35 3.42 2.18
CA THR A 187 -10.59 3.86 3.36
C THR A 187 -10.17 5.31 3.18
N SER A 188 -10.26 6.12 4.23
CA SER A 188 -9.71 7.49 4.24
C SER A 188 -8.19 7.47 4.25
N GLY A 189 -7.60 6.36 4.70
CA GLY A 189 -6.21 6.01 4.47
C GLY A 189 -5.69 5.03 5.50
N PHE A 190 -4.44 4.59 5.35
CA PHE A 190 -3.68 4.17 6.51
C PHE A 190 -2.81 5.33 6.94
N GLU A 191 -3.00 5.74 8.18
CA GLU A 191 -2.14 6.67 8.87
C GLU A 191 -1.26 5.83 9.77
N LEU A 192 0.04 5.79 9.48
CA LEU A 192 1.05 5.48 10.49
C LEU A 192 1.30 6.71 11.38
N ASP A 193 0.25 7.52 11.53
CA ASP A 193 0.18 8.69 12.40
C ASP A 193 -0.34 8.21 13.76
N GLY A 194 0.55 7.49 14.44
CA GLY A 194 0.57 7.55 15.89
C GLY A 194 1.41 8.76 16.26
N PRO A 195 0.91 9.70 17.09
CA PRO A 195 1.80 10.64 17.76
C PRO A 195 2.81 9.80 18.52
N GLY A 196 4.03 9.78 17.99
CA GLY A 196 5.12 8.92 18.42
C GLY A 196 5.06 7.54 17.80
N LEU A 197 6.10 7.26 17.01
CA LEU A 197 6.79 5.98 16.95
C LEU A 197 7.29 5.53 18.35
N PHE A 198 6.42 5.60 19.36
CA PHE A 198 6.71 5.27 20.74
C PHE A 198 7.00 3.78 20.81
N GLY A 199 8.27 3.43 21.01
CA GLY A 199 8.72 2.04 20.99
C GLY A 199 9.21 1.57 19.62
N ALA A 200 9.08 2.37 18.57
CA ALA A 200 9.77 2.10 17.31
C ALA A 200 11.23 2.55 17.39
N THR A 201 12.06 1.75 16.77
CA THR A 201 13.50 1.93 16.61
C THR A 201 13.81 1.65 15.16
N LEU A 202 14.96 2.10 14.70
CA LEU A 202 15.45 1.83 13.35
C LEU A 202 15.53 0.32 13.08
N ASP A 203 15.78 -0.49 14.11
CA ASP A 203 15.90 -1.95 13.99
C ASP A 203 14.59 -2.69 13.75
N ASN A 204 13.47 -2.15 14.21
CA ASN A 204 12.14 -2.75 14.07
C ASN A 204 11.20 -1.91 13.18
N THR A 205 11.74 -0.94 12.46
CA THR A 205 10.98 -0.12 11.52
C THR A 205 11.51 -0.34 10.11
N PHE A 206 10.61 -0.57 9.16
CA PHE A 206 10.95 -0.61 7.74
C PHE A 206 10.63 0.75 7.11
N ALA A 207 11.53 1.25 6.26
CA ALA A 207 11.23 2.40 5.42
C ALA A 207 10.24 2.00 4.34
N TYR A 208 9.17 2.77 4.20
CA TYR A 208 8.30 2.66 3.05
C TYR A 208 9.05 3.02 1.76
N VAL A 209 8.78 2.25 0.70
CA VAL A 209 9.38 2.45 -0.62
C VAL A 209 8.32 2.86 -1.62
N ALA A 210 7.31 1.99 -1.83
CA ALA A 210 6.27 2.21 -2.82
C ALA A 210 5.03 1.35 -2.55
N MET A 211 3.94 1.64 -3.26
CA MET A 211 2.82 0.73 -3.44
C MET A 211 2.96 -0.01 -4.78
N GLY A 212 2.59 -1.29 -4.81
CA GLY A 212 2.46 -2.05 -6.05
C GLY A 212 3.15 -3.39 -6.04
N ASN A 213 2.90 -4.17 -7.09
CA ASN A 213 3.34 -5.56 -7.17
C ASN A 213 4.75 -5.75 -7.73
N THR A 214 5.44 -4.68 -8.14
CA THR A 214 6.80 -4.75 -8.72
C THR A 214 7.82 -4.06 -7.81
N PRO A 215 8.97 -4.70 -7.52
CA PRO A 215 10.08 -4.07 -6.80
C PRO A 215 10.48 -2.72 -7.41
N THR A 216 10.88 -1.80 -6.55
CA THR A 216 11.37 -0.48 -6.98
C THR A 216 12.84 -0.62 -7.38
N GLY A 217 13.20 -0.23 -8.60
CA GLY A 217 14.59 -0.33 -9.08
C GLY A 217 14.97 -1.66 -9.74
N SER A 218 14.01 -2.43 -10.27
CA SER A 218 14.29 -3.66 -11.02
C SER A 218 14.93 -3.45 -12.41
N GLU A 219 15.43 -2.25 -12.73
CA GLU A 219 15.96 -1.93 -14.07
C GLU A 219 17.49 -1.88 -14.18
N GLU A 220 18.25 -1.90 -13.10
CA GLU A 220 19.72 -2.03 -13.19
C GLU A 220 20.20 -3.02 -12.13
N GLU A 221 20.81 -4.12 -12.58
CA GLU A 221 21.48 -5.09 -11.71
C GLU A 221 22.57 -4.37 -10.91
N SER A 222 22.23 -3.92 -9.70
CA SER A 222 23.22 -3.37 -8.79
C SER A 222 24.28 -4.45 -8.55
N PRO A 223 25.57 -4.13 -8.77
CA PRO A 223 26.64 -5.07 -8.56
C PRO A 223 26.71 -5.46 -7.07
N GLY A 224 26.67 -6.76 -6.76
CA GLY A 224 26.57 -7.29 -5.38
C GLY A 224 25.16 -7.76 -4.98
N LYS A 225 24.82 -9.02 -5.29
CA LYS A 225 23.57 -9.64 -4.82
C LYS A 225 23.73 -10.08 -3.36
N ALA A 226 23.10 -9.33 -2.45
CA ALA A 226 22.77 -9.81 -1.11
C ALA A 226 21.91 -11.08 -1.24
N THR A 227 22.51 -12.27 -1.11
CA THR A 227 21.74 -13.50 -1.01
C THR A 227 21.39 -13.72 0.45
N ARG A 228 20.26 -13.17 0.91
CA ARG A 228 19.68 -13.64 2.16
C ARG A 228 19.23 -15.09 1.95
N VAL A 229 19.96 -16.01 2.56
CA VAL A 229 19.54 -17.41 2.63
C VAL A 229 18.42 -17.47 3.65
N HIS A 230 17.18 -17.26 3.19
CA HIS A 230 16.00 -17.45 4.02
C HIS A 230 15.82 -18.95 4.30
N HIS A 231 16.54 -19.46 5.31
CA HIS A 231 16.13 -20.69 5.95
C HIS A 231 14.74 -20.44 6.53
N ARG A 232 13.71 -20.94 5.83
CA ARG A 232 12.31 -20.95 6.22
C ARG A 232 12.11 -21.88 7.43
N ARG A 233 12.91 -21.69 8.48
CA ARG A 233 12.70 -22.32 9.78
C ARG A 233 11.39 -21.76 10.29
N SER A 234 10.50 -22.66 10.67
CA SER A 234 9.31 -22.37 11.47
C SER A 234 9.75 -21.83 12.83
N ILE A 235 10.10 -20.55 12.88
CA ILE A 235 10.53 -19.90 14.11
C ILE A 235 9.25 -19.56 14.88
N LYS A 236 8.91 -20.38 15.87
CA LYS A 236 7.93 -20.07 16.93
C LYS A 236 8.40 -18.94 17.85
N ASN A 237 9.17 -17.97 17.35
CA ASN A 237 9.57 -16.80 18.12
C ASN A 237 8.36 -15.89 18.22
N ARG A 238 8.13 -15.38 19.43
CA ARG A 238 7.30 -14.20 19.66
C ARG A 238 7.75 -13.15 18.64
N GLN A 239 6.92 -12.89 17.63
CA GLN A 239 7.20 -11.87 16.64
C GLN A 239 7.29 -10.55 17.40
N SER A 240 8.49 -9.97 17.45
CA SER A 240 8.65 -8.62 17.96
C SER A 240 7.85 -7.69 17.05
N MET A 241 7.06 -6.81 17.64
CA MET A 241 6.27 -5.83 16.90
C MET A 241 7.17 -5.01 15.98
N ARG A 242 6.78 -4.91 14.72
CA ARG A 242 7.47 -4.17 13.65
C ARG A 242 6.59 -3.01 13.18
N TYR A 243 7.24 -2.00 12.62
CA TYR A 243 6.60 -0.77 12.16
C TYR A 243 6.99 -0.49 10.70
N ILE A 244 6.21 0.37 10.05
CA ILE A 244 6.58 1.01 8.78
C ILE A 244 6.63 2.52 9.05
N ALA A 245 7.53 3.24 8.40
CA ALA A 245 7.56 4.68 8.44
C ALA A 245 8.14 5.22 7.13
N GLN A 246 7.86 6.49 6.82
CA GLN A 246 8.66 7.20 5.84
C GLN A 246 9.96 7.63 6.56
N ILE A 247 11.10 7.03 6.20
CA ILE A 247 12.38 7.33 6.85
C ILE A 247 13.21 8.20 5.91
N ASN A 248 13.57 9.40 6.37
CA ASN A 248 14.47 10.30 5.68
C ASN A 248 15.91 10.13 6.23
N GLU A 249 16.88 10.05 5.34
CA GLU A 249 18.30 10.06 5.67
C GLU A 249 18.78 11.51 5.72
N HIS A 250 18.79 12.10 6.91
CA HIS A 250 19.22 13.47 7.10
C HIS A 250 20.75 13.53 7.18
N LYS A 251 21.38 14.04 6.12
CA LYS A 251 22.81 14.39 6.12
C LYS A 251 23.01 15.64 6.98
N VAL A 252 23.73 15.47 8.09
CA VAL A 252 23.98 16.55 9.04
C VAL A 252 24.82 17.65 8.41
N SER A 253 24.48 18.89 8.71
CA SER A 253 25.15 20.09 8.24
C SER A 253 25.90 20.79 9.36
N GLU A 254 26.86 21.66 9.00
CA GLU A 254 27.60 22.44 9.96
C GLU A 254 26.67 23.25 10.88
N GLY A 255 26.88 23.06 12.17
CA GLY A 255 26.23 23.82 13.21
C GLY A 255 24.90 23.25 13.69
N GLU A 256 24.38 22.20 13.04
CA GLU A 256 23.21 21.47 13.49
C GLU A 256 23.48 20.72 14.82
N THR A 257 22.40 20.38 15.50
CA THR A 257 22.40 19.51 16.68
C THR A 257 21.28 18.49 16.51
N LEU A 258 21.33 17.38 17.24
CA LEU A 258 20.21 16.42 17.20
C LEU A 258 18.88 17.07 17.63
N SER A 259 18.93 18.03 18.56
CA SER A 259 17.77 18.80 19.00
C SER A 259 17.19 19.71 17.92
N SER A 260 18.04 20.36 17.09
CA SER A 260 17.54 21.17 15.97
C SER A 260 16.92 20.29 14.89
N ILE A 261 17.57 19.19 14.52
CA ILE A 261 17.02 18.21 13.56
C ILE A 261 15.66 17.68 14.03
N ALA A 262 15.55 17.31 15.31
CA ALA A 262 14.30 16.83 15.89
C ALA A 262 13.20 17.90 15.81
N LYS A 263 13.52 19.14 16.19
CA LYS A 263 12.57 20.27 16.17
C LYS A 263 12.07 20.55 14.75
N ASP A 264 12.96 20.56 13.77
CA ASP A 264 12.63 20.87 12.38
C ASP A 264 11.74 19.78 11.75
N ASN A 265 11.71 18.58 12.34
CA ASN A 265 10.89 17.45 11.93
C ASN A 265 9.76 17.13 12.91
N ASN A 266 9.31 18.12 13.72
CA ASN A 266 8.19 18.00 14.65
C ASN A 266 8.29 16.80 15.62
N THR A 267 9.51 16.44 16.04
CA THR A 267 9.77 15.39 17.02
C THR A 267 10.64 15.91 18.16
N THR A 268 10.85 15.09 19.19
CA THR A 268 11.73 15.46 20.30
C THR A 268 13.11 14.84 20.13
N PHE A 269 14.14 15.47 20.72
CA PHE A 269 15.48 14.89 20.83
C PHE A 269 15.41 13.44 21.36
N ARG A 270 14.57 13.22 22.37
CA ARG A 270 14.44 11.95 23.08
C ARG A 270 13.85 10.86 22.18
N ASP A 271 12.86 11.22 21.36
CA ASP A 271 12.20 10.29 20.44
C ASP A 271 13.07 10.01 19.21
N LEU A 272 13.73 11.03 18.66
CA LEU A 272 14.67 10.85 17.56
C LEU A 272 15.87 9.99 17.97
N ALA A 273 16.41 10.21 19.18
CA ALA A 273 17.49 9.39 19.72
C ALA A 273 17.06 7.94 19.98
N PHE A 274 15.84 7.74 20.50
CA PHE A 274 15.30 6.41 20.70
C PHE A 274 15.05 5.70 19.37
N PHE A 275 14.55 6.41 18.37
CA PHE A 275 14.38 5.85 17.04
C PHE A 275 15.72 5.37 16.48
N ASN A 276 16.75 6.22 16.46
CA ASN A 276 18.05 5.86 15.87
C ASN A 276 18.80 4.77 16.65
N TRP A 277 18.79 4.83 17.99
CA TRP A 277 19.71 4.05 18.83
C TRP A 277 19.04 3.22 19.93
N GLY A 278 17.72 3.24 20.04
CA GLY A 278 16.96 2.46 21.02
C GLY A 278 17.21 2.86 22.47
N THR A 279 17.66 4.10 22.71
CA THR A 279 17.98 4.58 24.06
C THR A 279 17.66 6.06 24.24
N HIS A 280 17.26 6.42 25.46
CA HIS A 280 17.08 7.80 25.91
C HIS A 280 18.20 8.27 26.83
N ASP A 281 19.13 7.38 27.17
CA ASP A 281 20.24 7.68 28.06
C ASP A 281 21.22 8.62 27.34
N ARG A 282 21.42 9.82 27.90
CA ARG A 282 22.18 10.88 27.23
C ARG A 282 23.61 10.45 26.93
N GLU A 283 24.29 9.77 27.85
CA GLU A 283 25.68 9.34 27.64
C GLU A 283 25.76 8.31 26.50
N LYS A 284 24.82 7.36 26.47
CA LYS A 284 24.72 6.40 25.36
C LYS A 284 24.39 7.09 24.03
N VAL A 285 23.52 8.10 24.03
CA VAL A 285 23.20 8.87 22.82
C VAL A 285 24.43 9.61 22.31
N LEU A 286 25.18 10.31 23.17
CA LEU A 286 26.39 11.03 22.76
C LEU A 286 27.49 10.07 22.26
N ALA A 287 27.63 8.90 22.91
CA ALA A 287 28.53 7.85 22.43
C ALA A 287 28.12 7.37 21.03
N ARG A 288 26.81 7.14 20.82
CA ARG A 288 26.25 6.71 19.53
C ARG A 288 26.34 7.78 18.45
N MET A 289 26.19 9.06 18.78
CA MET A 289 26.41 10.16 17.84
C MET A 289 27.86 10.24 17.37
N THR A 290 28.82 10.11 18.30
CA THR A 290 30.24 10.03 17.95
C THR A 290 30.51 8.85 17.02
N HIS A 291 29.88 7.72 17.33
CA HIS A 291 30.14 6.44 16.71
C HIS A 291 29.44 6.24 15.36
N ASP A 292 28.11 6.25 15.37
CA ASP A 292 27.27 5.89 14.22
C ASP A 292 27.12 7.06 13.23
N VAL A 293 27.25 8.31 13.71
CA VAL A 293 27.15 9.51 12.87
C VAL A 293 28.54 10.06 12.53
N GLY A 294 29.54 9.88 13.39
CA GLY A 294 30.90 10.40 13.20
C GLY A 294 31.16 11.76 13.85
N CYS A 295 30.28 12.22 14.75
CA CYS A 295 30.36 13.56 15.33
C CYS A 295 31.46 13.66 16.40
N LYS A 296 32.50 14.47 16.15
CA LYS A 296 33.67 14.61 17.05
C LYS A 296 33.65 15.89 17.87
N THR A 297 32.86 16.87 17.46
CA THR A 297 32.93 18.23 17.99
C THR A 297 31.97 18.41 19.16
N LYS A 298 32.52 18.75 20.32
CA LYS A 298 31.71 19.16 21.48
C LYS A 298 31.19 20.58 21.28
N SER A 299 29.98 20.84 21.76
CA SER A 299 29.45 22.20 21.87
C SER A 299 30.34 23.06 22.79
N PRO A 300 30.30 24.40 22.66
CA PRO A 300 31.12 25.30 23.49
C PRO A 300 30.89 25.14 25.01
N ASP A 301 29.71 24.72 25.42
CA ASP A 301 29.38 24.43 26.82
C ASP A 301 29.80 23.01 27.28
N GLY A 302 30.32 22.20 26.37
CA GLY A 302 30.77 20.83 26.59
C GLY A 302 29.67 19.83 26.90
N ARG A 303 28.40 20.23 26.81
CA ARG A 303 27.26 19.40 27.22
C ARG A 303 26.71 18.55 26.08
N ASP A 304 26.75 19.04 24.85
CA ASP A 304 26.21 18.39 23.66
C ASP A 304 27.32 18.19 22.60
N LEU A 305 26.97 17.47 21.55
CA LEU A 305 27.77 17.39 20.33
C LEU A 305 27.15 18.30 19.28
N ARG A 306 27.99 18.93 18.48
CA ARG A 306 27.59 19.81 17.39
C ARG A 306 28.14 19.25 16.10
N PHE A 307 27.29 19.17 15.08
CA PHE A 307 27.72 18.71 13.78
C PHE A 307 28.61 19.75 13.10
N THR A 308 29.65 19.30 12.42
CA THR A 308 30.57 20.14 11.63
C THR A 308 30.36 19.99 10.13
N GLY A 309 29.52 19.06 9.70
CA GLY A 309 29.19 18.77 8.28
C GLY A 309 30.20 17.86 7.58
N ASP A 310 31.39 17.68 8.16
CA ASP A 310 32.43 16.75 7.73
C ASP A 310 32.29 15.35 8.36
N GLU A 311 31.20 15.12 9.09
CA GLU A 311 30.91 13.80 9.65
C GLU A 311 30.78 12.72 8.58
N SER A 312 31.42 11.58 8.84
CA SER A 312 31.33 10.38 8.04
C SER A 312 30.81 9.22 8.91
N PRO A 313 29.60 8.69 8.66
CA PRO A 313 28.74 8.97 7.51
C PRO A 313 27.95 10.29 7.60
N GLY A 314 27.80 10.88 8.79
CA GLY A 314 27.04 12.10 8.99
C GLY A 314 25.54 11.96 8.75
N ILE A 315 24.97 10.77 8.95
CA ILE A 315 23.55 10.50 8.68
C ILE A 315 22.79 10.30 9.99
N VAL A 316 21.64 10.95 10.10
CA VAL A 316 20.63 10.71 11.14
C VAL A 316 19.35 10.28 10.44
N PHE A 317 18.75 9.18 10.89
CA PHE A 317 17.48 8.72 10.33
C PHE A 317 16.33 9.45 11.01
N VAL A 318 15.55 10.17 10.23
CA VAL A 318 14.42 10.95 10.70
C VAL A 318 13.13 10.29 10.22
N PRO A 319 12.34 9.71 11.12
CA PRO A 319 11.06 9.17 10.72
C PRO A 319 10.03 10.28 10.55
N THR A 320 9.21 10.13 9.51
CA THR A 320 8.06 10.98 9.23
C THR A 320 6.80 10.11 9.16
N PRO A 321 5.63 10.63 9.58
CA PRO A 321 4.37 9.93 9.43
C PRO A 321 4.13 9.56 7.97
N LEU A 322 3.72 8.31 7.74
CA LEU A 322 3.31 7.84 6.44
C LEU A 322 1.78 7.82 6.39
N ALA A 323 1.21 8.57 5.46
CA ALA A 323 -0.21 8.59 5.18
C ALA A 323 -0.45 8.19 3.72
N ILE A 324 -1.22 7.12 3.52
CA ILE A 324 -1.68 6.71 2.18
C ILE A 324 -3.21 6.66 2.21
N SER A 325 -3.85 7.56 1.48
CA SER A 325 -5.30 7.72 1.42
C SER A 325 -5.92 7.02 0.20
N ASP A 326 -7.25 7.02 0.17
CA ASP A 326 -8.06 6.74 -1.03
C ASP A 326 -7.86 5.36 -1.66
N LEU A 327 -7.50 4.36 -0.85
CA LEU A 327 -7.31 3.00 -1.33
C LEU A 327 -8.68 2.34 -1.61
N PRO A 328 -8.91 1.81 -2.82
CA PRO A 328 -10.14 1.10 -3.14
C PRO A 328 -10.31 -0.13 -2.24
N THR A 329 -11.56 -0.44 -1.93
CA THR A 329 -11.92 -1.70 -1.30
C THR A 329 -12.09 -2.79 -2.34
N ASN A 330 -12.17 -4.04 -1.86
CA ASN A 330 -12.20 -5.28 -2.63
C ASN A 330 -10.96 -5.48 -3.51
N THR A 331 -9.83 -4.88 -3.11
CA THR A 331 -8.52 -5.03 -3.76
C THR A 331 -7.45 -5.39 -2.75
N GLU A 332 -6.43 -6.13 -3.21
CA GLU A 332 -5.19 -6.35 -2.46
C GLU A 332 -4.19 -5.23 -2.80
N HIS A 333 -3.64 -4.62 -1.76
CA HIS A 333 -2.68 -3.53 -1.83
C HIS A 333 -1.32 -3.99 -1.34
N THR A 334 -0.33 -4.03 -2.23
CA THR A 334 1.03 -4.41 -1.85
C THR A 334 1.82 -3.18 -1.38
N ILE A 335 2.20 -3.16 -0.10
CA ILE A 335 3.08 -2.16 0.50
C ILE A 335 4.51 -2.71 0.45
N ARG A 336 5.37 -2.04 -0.32
CA ARG A 336 6.79 -2.38 -0.43
C ARG A 336 7.60 -1.54 0.54
N VAL A 337 8.45 -2.22 1.30
CA VAL A 337 9.26 -1.59 2.33
C VAL A 337 10.70 -2.10 2.26
N LYS A 338 11.66 -1.34 2.75
CA LYS A 338 13.05 -1.77 2.86
C LYS A 338 13.51 -1.66 4.31
N LYS A 339 14.42 -2.54 4.70
CA LYS A 339 15.10 -2.36 5.99
C LYS A 339 16.04 -1.16 5.88
N THR A 340 16.04 -0.32 6.89
CA THR A 340 16.93 0.86 6.97
C THR A 340 17.78 0.74 8.22
N GLY A 341 18.99 1.27 8.17
CA GLY A 341 19.99 1.03 9.19
C GLY A 341 21.31 1.66 8.81
N PHE A 342 22.25 1.59 9.74
CA PHE A 342 23.63 1.95 9.45
C PHE A 342 24.32 0.78 8.76
N ASP A 343 25.00 1.08 7.67
CA ASP A 343 25.85 0.13 6.96
C ASP A 343 27.13 -0.14 7.75
N LEU A 344 27.65 -1.36 7.65
CA LEU A 344 29.01 -1.65 8.11
C LEU A 344 29.97 -1.34 6.97
N THR A 345 30.84 -0.36 7.20
CA THR A 345 31.87 0.04 6.23
C THR A 345 33.25 -0.37 6.74
N TYR A 346 34.10 -0.92 5.88
CA TYR A 346 35.49 -1.23 6.21
C TYR A 346 36.43 -0.72 5.12
N LEU A 347 37.65 -0.37 5.51
CA LEU A 347 38.77 -0.22 4.59
C LEU A 347 39.55 -1.54 4.56
N TYR A 348 39.61 -2.15 3.38
CA TYR A 348 40.26 -3.42 3.15
C TYR A 348 41.44 -3.23 2.21
N LYS A 349 42.63 -3.68 2.63
CA LYS A 349 43.85 -3.49 1.84
C LYS A 349 43.93 -4.56 0.76
N ILE A 350 43.83 -4.15 -0.50
CA ILE A 350 43.96 -5.04 -1.64
C ILE A 350 44.37 -4.24 -2.88
N ASP A 351 45.18 -4.86 -3.73
CA ASP A 351 45.55 -4.33 -5.03
C ASP A 351 44.47 -4.74 -6.05
N LEU A 352 43.66 -3.79 -6.53
CA LEU A 352 42.62 -4.06 -7.53
C LEU A 352 43.16 -4.17 -8.96
N ASP A 353 44.41 -3.77 -9.20
CA ASP A 353 45.07 -3.93 -10.49
C ASP A 353 45.58 -5.36 -10.71
N ASP A 354 45.71 -6.15 -9.65
CA ASP A 354 46.02 -7.58 -9.73
C ASP A 354 44.88 -8.34 -10.47
N PRO A 355 45.16 -8.92 -11.66
CA PRO A 355 44.14 -9.66 -12.40
C PRO A 355 43.62 -10.89 -11.66
N GLU A 356 44.38 -11.47 -10.71
CA GLU A 356 43.94 -12.61 -9.91
C GLU A 356 42.82 -12.21 -8.94
N VAL A 357 42.83 -10.97 -8.45
CA VAL A 357 41.85 -10.45 -7.49
C VAL A 357 40.48 -10.14 -8.13
N LYS A 358 40.42 -9.91 -9.45
CA LYS A 358 39.18 -9.44 -10.11
C LYS A 358 38.00 -10.42 -9.98
N ASN A 359 38.29 -11.71 -9.82
CA ASN A 359 37.29 -12.76 -9.65
C ASN A 359 37.01 -13.08 -8.18
N ASP A 360 37.72 -12.43 -7.25
CA ASP A 360 37.57 -12.67 -5.83
C ASP A 360 36.29 -12.05 -5.28
N THR A 361 35.86 -12.55 -4.13
CA THR A 361 34.70 -12.00 -3.43
C THR A 361 34.96 -11.89 -1.93
N VAL A 362 34.45 -10.83 -1.31
CA VAL A 362 34.40 -10.69 0.15
C VAL A 362 33.00 -11.00 0.63
N THR A 363 32.88 -11.89 1.60
CA THR A 363 31.60 -12.27 2.19
C THR A 363 31.59 -11.97 3.68
N LEU A 364 30.58 -11.21 4.13
CA LEU A 364 30.25 -11.08 5.55
C LEU A 364 29.06 -12.02 5.86
N THR A 365 29.25 -12.93 6.81
CA THR A 365 28.22 -13.92 7.20
C THR A 365 27.94 -13.82 8.69
N SER A 366 26.67 -13.85 9.09
CA SER A 366 26.27 -13.93 10.50
C SER A 366 26.55 -15.33 11.06
N ASP A 367 26.87 -15.42 12.34
CA ASP A 367 27.16 -16.67 13.06
C ASP A 367 26.05 -17.74 13.03
N ASP A 368 24.81 -17.35 12.75
CA ASP A 368 23.67 -18.25 12.59
C ASP A 368 23.23 -18.48 11.14
N ASP A 369 24.03 -18.01 10.17
CA ASP A 369 23.78 -18.08 8.73
C ASP A 369 22.44 -17.47 8.26
N THR A 370 21.78 -16.67 9.11
CA THR A 370 20.50 -16.02 8.74
C THR A 370 20.70 -14.79 7.85
N TRP A 371 21.93 -14.28 7.78
CA TRP A 371 22.30 -13.15 6.94
C TRP A 371 23.69 -13.37 6.34
N LYS A 372 23.79 -13.11 5.04
CA LYS A 372 25.02 -13.21 4.27
C LYS A 372 25.01 -12.13 3.19
N TYR A 373 26.13 -11.47 2.99
CA TYR A 373 26.30 -10.47 1.95
C TYR A 373 27.67 -10.63 1.30
N THR A 374 27.68 -10.73 -0.03
CA THR A 374 28.88 -10.99 -0.83
C THR A 374 29.12 -9.81 -1.77
N LEU A 375 30.30 -9.22 -1.68
CA LEU A 375 30.82 -8.15 -2.52
C LEU A 375 31.80 -8.74 -3.53
N PRO A 376 31.55 -8.63 -4.84
CA PRO A 376 32.55 -8.95 -5.86
C PRO A 376 33.63 -7.88 -5.87
N MET A 377 34.91 -8.27 -5.95
CA MET A 377 36.01 -7.30 -6.02
C MET A 377 35.93 -6.42 -7.28
N SER A 378 35.40 -6.97 -8.38
CA SER A 378 35.15 -6.24 -9.63
C SER A 378 34.29 -5.00 -9.49
N ASP A 379 33.48 -4.95 -8.43
CA ASP A 379 32.46 -3.93 -8.22
C ASP A 379 32.94 -2.83 -7.26
N LEU A 380 34.09 -3.04 -6.62
CA LEU A 380 34.65 -2.13 -5.64
C LEU A 380 35.45 -1.03 -6.33
N GLN A 381 35.53 0.13 -5.66
CA GLN A 381 36.38 1.24 -6.06
C GLN A 381 37.42 1.49 -4.99
N GLU A 382 38.63 1.84 -5.43
CA GLU A 382 39.69 2.29 -4.53
C GLU A 382 39.25 3.60 -3.84
N ALA A 383 39.31 3.58 -2.51
CA ALA A 383 39.15 4.78 -1.70
C ALA A 383 40.50 5.49 -1.52
N GLU A 384 41.58 4.73 -1.38
CA GLU A 384 42.98 5.17 -1.31
C GLU A 384 43.86 4.13 -2.03
N GLU A 385 45.15 4.42 -2.24
CA GLU A 385 46.09 3.50 -2.90
C GLU A 385 46.10 2.13 -2.22
N ASN A 386 45.64 1.09 -2.94
CA ASN A 386 45.44 -0.28 -2.45
C ASN A 386 44.46 -0.44 -1.27
N TRP A 387 43.54 0.50 -1.08
CA TRP A 387 42.48 0.41 -0.07
C TRP A 387 41.13 0.53 -0.72
N VAL A 388 40.31 -0.51 -0.56
CA VAL A 388 38.94 -0.53 -1.04
C VAL A 388 37.96 -0.36 0.11
N ARG A 389 36.83 0.28 -0.18
CA ARG A 389 35.75 0.43 0.78
C ARG A 389 34.76 -0.72 0.64
N LEU A 390 34.70 -1.59 1.65
CA LEU A 390 33.67 -2.62 1.73
C LEU A 390 32.43 -2.04 2.41
N VAL A 391 31.27 -2.06 1.75
CA VAL A 391 30.00 -1.58 2.32
C VAL A 391 29.03 -2.74 2.43
N PHE A 392 28.66 -3.08 3.66
CA PHE A 392 27.69 -4.14 3.96
C PHE A 392 26.39 -3.49 4.45
N PRO A 393 25.30 -3.56 3.67
CA PRO A 393 24.10 -2.80 3.96
C PRO A 393 23.32 -3.38 5.14
N CYS A 394 23.08 -2.55 6.15
CA CYS A 394 22.16 -2.81 7.27
C CYS A 394 22.22 -4.23 7.89
N PRO A 395 23.41 -4.74 8.29
CA PRO A 395 23.51 -6.07 8.88
C PRO A 395 22.73 -6.16 10.21
N PRO A 396 22.10 -7.30 10.52
CA PRO A 396 21.39 -7.49 11.79
C PRO A 396 22.22 -7.18 13.04
N LYS A 397 21.70 -6.32 13.92
CA LYS A 397 22.36 -6.02 15.20
C LYS A 397 22.37 -7.22 16.16
N LYS A 398 23.26 -7.17 17.16
CA LYS A 398 23.39 -8.19 18.23
C LYS A 398 23.68 -9.60 17.69
N LYS A 399 24.31 -9.67 16.52
CA LYS A 399 24.86 -10.88 15.93
C LYS A 399 26.37 -10.84 16.00
N LYS A 400 27.00 -11.98 15.75
CA LYS A 400 28.42 -12.04 15.45
C LYS A 400 28.60 -12.29 13.98
N TYR A 401 29.70 -11.81 13.41
CA TYR A 401 29.98 -11.99 12.00
C TYR A 401 31.38 -12.52 11.75
N THR A 402 31.49 -13.22 10.64
CA THR A 402 32.73 -13.72 10.07
C THR A 402 32.87 -13.10 8.69
N LEU A 403 34.02 -12.46 8.43
CA LEU A 403 34.36 -11.90 7.13
C LEU A 403 35.35 -12.83 6.44
N THR A 404 35.00 -13.30 5.25
CA THR A 404 35.83 -14.21 4.45
C THR A 404 36.16 -13.60 3.11
N HIS A 405 37.42 -13.73 2.71
CA HIS A 405 37.89 -13.47 1.36
C HIS A 405 37.95 -14.80 0.62
N ASN A 406 37.19 -14.93 -0.45
CA ASN A 406 37.15 -16.13 -1.29
C ASN A 406 37.86 -15.79 -2.59
N SER A 407 39.01 -16.43 -2.82
CA SER A 407 39.72 -16.28 -4.07
C SER A 407 38.98 -17.02 -5.18
N GLY A 408 38.77 -16.39 -6.33
CA GLY A 408 38.01 -16.98 -7.45
C GLY A 408 38.65 -18.24 -8.02
N ASP A 409 39.99 -18.34 -7.91
CA ASP A 409 40.79 -19.40 -8.51
C ASP A 409 41.10 -20.56 -7.56
N THR A 410 40.95 -20.35 -6.24
CA THR A 410 41.23 -21.37 -5.23
C THR A 410 39.99 -21.72 -4.41
N LYS A 411 39.90 -22.95 -3.92
CA LYS A 411 38.77 -23.37 -3.06
C LYS A 411 38.93 -22.92 -1.61
N ASP A 412 40.03 -22.25 -1.28
CA ASP A 412 40.39 -21.94 0.10
C ASP A 412 39.96 -20.51 0.44
N ALA A 413 38.89 -20.39 1.24
CA ALA A 413 38.45 -19.12 1.78
C ALA A 413 39.38 -18.69 2.92
N VAL A 414 39.91 -17.47 2.84
CA VAL A 414 40.69 -16.86 3.92
C VAL A 414 39.74 -16.13 4.87
N VAL A 415 39.74 -16.52 6.14
CA VAL A 415 38.97 -15.83 7.17
C VAL A 415 39.75 -14.59 7.63
N ILE A 416 39.19 -13.40 7.37
CA ILE A 416 39.80 -12.12 7.77
C ILE A 416 39.58 -11.88 9.27
N PHE A 417 38.35 -12.12 9.75
CA PHE A 417 38.02 -12.20 11.16
C PHE A 417 36.88 -13.19 11.38
N ASP A 418 36.82 -13.76 12.58
CA ASP A 418 35.83 -14.76 12.95
C ASP A 418 34.99 -14.34 14.16
N SER A 419 33.67 -14.50 14.03
CA SER A 419 32.70 -14.36 15.12
C SER A 419 32.83 -13.07 15.94
N LEU A 420 33.10 -11.94 15.28
CA LEU A 420 33.15 -10.64 15.94
C LEU A 420 31.75 -10.08 16.19
N PRO A 421 31.43 -9.64 17.42
CA PRO A 421 30.16 -8.95 17.71
C PRO A 421 29.94 -7.73 16.83
N GLU A 422 28.71 -7.55 16.35
CA GLU A 422 28.32 -6.43 15.48
C GLU A 422 28.63 -5.05 16.05
N ASP A 423 28.54 -4.89 17.37
CA ASP A 423 28.90 -3.65 18.04
C ASP A 423 30.41 -3.41 18.00
N GLN A 424 31.25 -4.44 18.16
CA GLN A 424 32.70 -4.32 17.99
C GLN A 424 33.10 -3.98 16.55
N LEU A 425 32.41 -4.57 15.58
CA LEU A 425 32.62 -4.29 14.16
C LEU A 425 32.34 -2.83 13.80
N ARG A 426 31.37 -2.24 14.50
CA ARG A 426 31.06 -0.81 14.45
C ARG A 426 32.18 0.05 15.06
N TYR A 427 32.65 -0.29 16.27
CA TYR A 427 33.65 0.52 17.00
C TYR A 427 35.01 0.63 16.30
N ASP A 428 35.34 -0.30 15.40
CA ASP A 428 36.64 -0.42 14.74
C ASP A 428 36.60 -0.07 13.23
N VAL A 429 35.63 0.74 12.77
CA VAL A 429 35.38 1.08 11.34
C VAL A 429 36.56 1.75 10.60
N THR A 430 37.63 2.13 11.30
CA THR A 430 38.91 2.56 10.69
C THR A 430 40.08 1.61 10.94
N LYS A 431 39.84 0.34 11.28
CA LYS A 431 40.91 -0.66 11.20
C LYS A 431 41.12 -1.02 9.74
N ALA A 432 42.28 -0.59 9.27
CA ALA A 432 43.03 -1.22 8.19
C ALA A 432 42.99 -2.75 8.36
N LEU A 433 42.15 -3.43 7.59
CA LEU A 433 42.17 -4.89 7.52
C LEU A 433 43.32 -5.28 6.57
N GLU A 434 44.47 -5.63 7.15
CA GLU A 434 45.55 -6.28 6.39
C GLU A 434 45.34 -7.80 6.42
N PRO A 435 45.58 -8.50 5.29
CA PRO A 435 45.57 -9.97 5.28
C PRO A 435 46.51 -10.52 6.38
N GLY A 436 45.95 -11.24 7.35
CA GLY A 436 46.71 -11.83 8.47
C GLY A 436 46.79 -11.01 9.76
N ALA A 437 46.14 -9.85 9.86
CA ALA A 437 46.20 -9.00 11.06
C ALA A 437 45.49 -9.57 12.32
N PHE A 438 44.67 -10.62 12.18
CA PHE A 438 43.82 -11.17 13.25
C PHE A 438 44.05 -12.66 13.55
N THR A 439 45.13 -13.28 13.03
CA THR A 439 45.51 -14.66 13.39
C THR A 439 46.17 -14.78 14.73
#